data_AF-A0A846HJR0-F1
#
_entry.id   AF-A0A846HJR0-F1
#
_cell.length_a   1.000
_cell.length_b   1.000
_cell.length_c   1.000
_cell.angle_alpha   90.00
_cell.angle_beta   90.00
_cell.angle_gamma   90.00
#
_symmetry.space_group_name_H-M   'P 1'
#
loop_
_entity.id
_entity.type
_entity.pdbx_description
1 polymer ?
#
loop_
_entity_poly.entity_id
_entity_poly.type
_entity_poly.pdbx_seq_one_letter_code
_entity_poly.pdbx_strand_id
1 'polypeptide(L)'
;MENRSAEEIQAQLEQLRQSQAALERVLEERQQEEKKDFIGEIKQLITDRGHHPEDIAELLSGGKRKRRSSRTGKSNADYTPYVDPDNPENVYTRGRMPNWLIKKMAANGFDPTNAEHRAQFKDQHLVQRAA
;
A
#
# COMPACT_ATOMS: atom_id res chain seq x y z
N MET A 1 57.03 11.73 23.28
CA MET A 1 55.62 12.01 22.95
C MET A 1 55.64 12.82 21.67
N GLU A 2 55.09 12.28 20.59
CA GLU A 2 55.08 12.92 19.28
C GLU A 2 54.25 14.22 19.35
N ASN A 3 54.90 15.39 19.33
CA ASN A 3 54.23 16.67 19.15
C ASN A 3 53.88 16.81 17.66
N ARG A 4 52.84 16.12 17.22
CA ARG A 4 52.26 16.32 15.88
C ARG A 4 51.74 17.74 15.80
N SER A 5 52.05 18.44 14.71
CA SER A 5 51.53 19.79 14.50
C SER A 5 50.00 19.73 14.40
N ALA A 6 49.31 20.83 14.73
CA ALA A 6 47.85 20.88 14.63
C ALA A 6 47.35 20.55 13.21
N GLU A 7 48.14 20.91 12.18
CA GLU A 7 47.86 20.60 10.77
C GLU A 7 48.03 19.10 10.47
N GLU A 8 49.06 18.45 11.02
CA GLU A 8 49.27 17.00 10.87
C GLU A 8 48.15 16.18 11.51
N ILE A 9 47.65 16.61 12.68
CA ILE A 9 46.51 15.98 13.36
C ILE A 9 45.23 16.15 12.54
N GLN A 10 45.00 17.34 11.95
CA GLN A 10 43.85 17.58 11.07
C GLN A 10 43.91 16.75 9.79
N ALA A 11 45.07 16.65 9.15
CA ALA A 11 45.26 15.82 7.98
C ALA A 11 44.99 14.33 8.28
N GLN A 12 45.45 13.84 9.43
CA GLN A 12 45.18 12.47 9.88
C GLN A 12 43.72 12.22 10.21
N LEU A 13 43.03 13.18 10.83
CA LEU A 13 41.59 13.09 11.07
C LEU A 13 40.81 13.00 9.76
N GLU A 14 41.18 13.79 8.77
CA GLU A 14 40.54 13.76 7.47
C GLU A 14 40.80 12.44 6.73
N GLN A 15 42.03 11.94 6.78
CA GLN A 15 42.38 10.63 6.22
C GLN A 15 41.61 9.49 6.91
N LEU A 16 41.47 9.55 8.24
CA LEU A 16 40.68 8.56 9.00
C LEU A 16 39.20 8.61 8.61
N ARG A 17 38.61 9.80 8.46
CA ARG A 17 37.22 9.95 8.00
C ARG A 17 37.02 9.40 6.60
N GLN A 18 37.94 9.67 5.68
CA GLN A 18 37.90 9.11 4.33
C GLN A 18 38.02 7.59 4.35
N SER A 19 38.92 7.05 5.18
CA SER A 19 39.07 5.59 5.34
C SER A 19 37.83 4.94 5.94
N GLN A 20 37.18 5.59 6.91
CA GLN A 20 35.95 5.11 7.53
C GLN A 20 34.81 5.08 6.50
N ALA A 21 34.63 6.16 5.73
CA ALA A 21 33.62 6.21 4.69
C ALA A 21 33.85 5.16 3.59
N ALA A 22 35.11 4.87 3.24
CA ALA A 22 35.43 3.81 2.29
C ALA A 22 35.10 2.42 2.86
N LEU A 23 35.42 2.15 4.13
CA LEU A 23 35.10 0.90 4.81
C LEU A 23 33.59 0.69 4.96
N GLU A 24 32.84 1.75 5.30
CA GLU A 24 31.38 1.71 5.39
C GLU A 24 30.74 1.32 4.05
N ARG A 25 31.23 1.88 2.94
CA ARG A 25 30.76 1.51 1.59
C ARG A 25 31.02 0.03 1.27
N VAL A 26 32.24 -0.45 1.53
CA VAL A 26 32.57 -1.87 1.29
C VAL A 26 31.72 -2.79 2.17
N LEU A 27 31.45 -2.40 3.40
CA LEU A 27 30.61 -3.15 4.33
C LEU A 27 29.15 -3.19 3.86
N GLU A 28 28.60 -2.07 3.36
CA GLU A 28 27.27 -2.05 2.76
C GLU A 28 27.17 -2.94 1.52
N GLU A 29 28.18 -2.89 0.64
CA GLU A 29 28.25 -3.75 -0.55
C GLU A 29 28.25 -5.23 -0.16
N ARG A 30 29.08 -5.62 0.82
CA ARG A 30 29.13 -7.00 1.34
C ARG A 30 27.81 -7.44 1.95
N GLN A 31 27.18 -6.59 2.77
CA GLN A 31 25.87 -6.91 3.34
C GLN A 31 24.79 -7.06 2.26
N GLN A 32 24.86 -6.31 1.17
CA GLN A 32 23.93 -6.47 0.05
C GLN A 32 24.17 -7.77 -0.71
N GLU A 33 25.41 -8.17 -0.89
CA GLU A 33 25.80 -9.45 -1.49
C GLU A 33 25.29 -10.61 -0.64
N GLU A 34 25.60 -10.63 0.65
CA GLU A 34 25.13 -11.66 1.60
C GLU A 34 23.59 -11.76 1.65
N LYS A 35 22.88 -10.61 1.61
CA LYS A 35 21.42 -10.61 1.55
C LYS A 35 20.89 -11.25 0.27
N LYS A 36 21.54 -11.02 -0.87
CA LYS A 36 21.12 -11.62 -2.15
C LYS A 36 21.32 -13.13 -2.14
N ASP A 37 22.46 -13.58 -1.65
CA ASP A 37 22.78 -15.01 -1.54
C ASP A 37 21.79 -15.72 -0.62
N PHE A 38 21.50 -15.12 0.54
CA PHE A 38 20.52 -15.63 1.49
C PHE A 38 19.11 -15.70 0.91
N ILE A 39 18.68 -14.68 0.14
CA ILE A 39 17.38 -14.71 -0.56
C ILE A 39 17.36 -15.84 -1.61
N GLY A 40 18.48 -16.10 -2.28
CA GLY A 40 18.63 -17.21 -3.22
C GLY A 40 18.43 -18.56 -2.54
N GLU A 41 19.09 -18.78 -1.40
CA GLU A 41 18.96 -20.00 -0.59
C GLU A 41 17.51 -20.21 -0.13
N ILE A 42 16.85 -19.15 0.37
CA ILE A 42 15.43 -19.21 0.75
C ILE A 42 14.55 -19.60 -0.45
N LYS A 43 14.79 -19.03 -1.64
CA LYS A 43 14.01 -19.36 -2.85
C LYS A 43 14.14 -20.82 -3.24
N GLN A 44 15.35 -21.38 -3.16
CA GLN A 44 15.59 -22.80 -3.39
C GLN A 44 14.84 -23.64 -2.37
N LEU A 45 14.98 -23.35 -1.08
CA LEU A 45 14.29 -24.08 -0.01
C LEU A 45 12.76 -24.08 -0.16
N ILE A 46 12.18 -22.96 -0.62
CA ILE A 46 10.75 -22.83 -0.87
C ILE A 46 10.34 -23.73 -2.05
N THR A 47 11.12 -23.69 -3.14
CA THR A 47 10.85 -24.47 -4.36
C THR A 47 11.00 -25.97 -4.10
N ASP A 48 12.00 -26.38 -3.34
CA ASP A 48 12.25 -27.79 -2.97
C ASP A 48 11.10 -28.38 -2.15
N ARG A 49 10.39 -27.54 -1.40
CA ARG A 49 9.18 -27.91 -0.66
C ARG A 49 7.90 -27.87 -1.50
N GLY A 50 8.01 -27.61 -2.80
CA GLY A 50 6.88 -27.56 -3.73
C GLY A 50 6.03 -26.29 -3.60
N HIS A 51 6.57 -25.23 -3.02
CA HIS A 51 5.90 -23.94 -2.87
C HIS A 51 6.49 -22.92 -3.85
N HIS A 52 5.70 -21.90 -4.22
CA HIS A 52 6.21 -20.78 -4.99
C HIS A 52 6.76 -19.69 -4.07
N PRO A 53 7.97 -19.14 -4.34
CA PRO A 53 8.55 -18.04 -3.58
C PRO A 53 7.62 -16.83 -3.42
N GLU A 54 6.78 -16.56 -4.42
CA GLU A 54 5.81 -15.46 -4.44
C GLU A 54 4.71 -15.64 -3.39
N ASP A 55 4.18 -16.86 -3.25
CA ASP A 55 3.12 -17.19 -2.29
C ASP A 55 3.61 -17.05 -0.84
N ILE A 56 4.86 -17.47 -0.60
CA ILE A 56 5.49 -17.36 0.71
C ILE A 56 5.92 -15.92 1.01
N ALA A 57 6.38 -15.16 0.01
CA ALA A 57 6.72 -13.76 0.16
C ALA A 57 5.49 -12.93 0.59
N GLU A 58 4.31 -13.22 0.07
CA GLU A 58 3.06 -12.57 0.48
C GLU A 58 2.74 -12.85 1.96
N LEU A 59 2.90 -14.11 2.40
CA LEU A 59 2.69 -14.51 3.80
C LEU A 59 3.74 -13.91 4.76
N LEU A 60 5.01 -13.85 4.34
CA LEU A 60 6.11 -13.26 5.12
C LEU A 60 6.02 -11.73 5.20
N SER A 61 5.45 -11.08 4.19
CA SER A 61 5.32 -9.62 4.12
C SER A 61 4.30 -9.03 5.10
N GLY A 62 3.61 -9.86 5.88
CA GLY A 62 2.79 -9.43 7.01
C GLY A 62 1.80 -8.33 6.63
N GLY A 63 0.99 -8.56 5.58
CA GLY A 63 -0.25 -7.81 5.35
C GLY A 63 -0.15 -6.29 5.18
N LYS A 64 1.03 -5.70 4.94
CA LYS A 64 1.11 -4.28 4.57
C LYS A 64 0.85 -4.12 3.07
N ARG A 65 -0.44 -4.19 2.72
CA ARG A 65 -1.01 -3.83 1.40
C ARG A 65 -0.52 -2.46 0.96
N LYS A 66 0.61 -2.43 0.26
CA LYS A 66 1.12 -1.24 -0.42
C LYS A 66 0.30 -1.09 -1.71
N ARG A 67 -0.69 -0.22 -1.62
CA ARG A 67 -1.54 0.26 -2.72
C ARG A 67 -0.67 0.74 -3.89
N ARG A 68 -0.43 -0.10 -4.90
CA ARG A 68 -0.07 0.35 -6.26
C ARG A 68 -0.70 -0.58 -7.30
N SER A 69 -1.79 -0.07 -7.86
CA SER A 69 -2.27 -0.27 -9.23
C SER A 69 -1.35 -1.07 -10.15
N SER A 70 -1.78 -2.27 -10.55
CA SER A 70 -1.92 -2.57 -11.97
C SER A 70 -2.89 -3.73 -12.17
N ARG A 71 -3.80 -3.50 -13.12
CA ARG A 71 -4.86 -4.34 -13.65
C ARG A 71 -4.42 -5.80 -13.82
N THR A 72 -4.98 -6.70 -13.02
CA THR A 72 -5.92 -7.79 -13.42
C THR A 72 -5.78 -8.93 -12.41
N GLY A 73 -6.82 -9.19 -11.62
CA GLY A 73 -6.86 -10.39 -10.76
C GLY A 73 -7.63 -10.25 -9.44
N LYS A 74 -8.96 -10.02 -9.53
CA LYS A 74 -9.96 -10.46 -8.54
C LYS A 74 -9.67 -10.21 -7.04
N SER A 75 -9.79 -8.96 -6.57
CA SER A 75 -10.15 -8.71 -5.15
C SER A 75 -10.85 -7.39 -4.84
N ASN A 76 -11.54 -6.77 -5.81
CA ASN A 76 -12.55 -5.73 -5.54
C ASN A 76 -13.74 -6.05 -6.43
N ALA A 77 -14.90 -6.32 -5.85
CA ALA A 77 -16.13 -6.15 -6.61
C ALA A 77 -16.19 -4.66 -6.98
N ASP A 78 -16.13 -4.34 -8.27
CA ASP A 78 -16.37 -2.99 -8.77
C ASP A 78 -17.82 -2.66 -8.45
N TYR A 79 -18.04 -2.04 -7.28
CA TYR A 79 -19.35 -1.60 -6.86
C TYR A 79 -19.74 -0.39 -7.70
N THR A 80 -20.80 -0.51 -8.48
CA THR A 80 -21.33 0.58 -9.28
C THR A 80 -21.71 1.76 -8.37
N PRO A 81 -21.05 2.93 -8.49
CA PRO A 81 -21.44 4.11 -7.73
C PRO A 81 -22.82 4.61 -8.17
N TYR A 82 -23.67 4.88 -7.19
CA TYR A 82 -24.95 5.56 -7.37
C TYR A 82 -24.75 7.06 -7.25
N VAL A 83 -25.17 7.80 -8.26
CA VAL A 83 -25.08 9.26 -8.35
C VAL A 83 -26.47 9.85 -8.27
N ASP A 84 -26.61 10.91 -7.50
CA ASP A 84 -27.83 11.72 -7.50
C ASP A 84 -27.96 12.50 -8.83
N PRO A 85 -29.02 12.29 -9.64
CA PRO A 85 -29.21 13.02 -10.89
C PRO A 85 -29.37 14.54 -10.68
N ASP A 86 -29.88 14.99 -9.53
CA ASP A 86 -30.10 16.41 -9.25
C ASP A 86 -28.83 17.10 -8.72
N ASN A 87 -27.87 16.34 -8.21
CA ASN A 87 -26.60 16.86 -7.71
C ASN A 87 -25.46 15.85 -7.96
N PRO A 88 -24.67 16.02 -9.03
CA PRO A 88 -23.60 15.10 -9.40
C PRO A 88 -22.48 14.93 -8.36
N GLU A 89 -22.35 15.83 -7.39
CA GLU A 89 -21.38 15.70 -6.28
C GLU A 89 -21.83 14.66 -5.23
N ASN A 90 -23.13 14.35 -5.19
CA ASN A 90 -23.69 13.35 -4.29
C ASN A 90 -23.51 11.95 -4.87
N VAL A 91 -22.42 11.29 -4.49
CA VAL A 91 -22.08 9.93 -4.92
C VAL A 91 -22.08 8.97 -3.74
N TYR A 92 -22.73 7.82 -3.90
CA TYR A 92 -22.78 6.74 -2.91
C TYR A 92 -22.39 5.40 -3.55
N THR A 93 -21.35 4.76 -2.99
CA THR A 93 -20.84 3.48 -3.51
C THR A 93 -21.20 2.30 -2.61
N ARG A 94 -20.78 2.32 -1.34
CA ARG A 94 -21.07 1.26 -0.36
C ARG A 94 -20.90 1.75 1.07
N GLY A 95 -21.39 0.97 2.02
CA GLY A 95 -21.24 1.24 3.46
C GLY A 95 -22.34 2.13 4.02
N ARG A 96 -22.07 2.82 5.14
CA ARG A 96 -23.04 3.68 5.82
C ARG A 96 -23.59 4.72 4.85
N MET A 97 -24.91 4.89 4.83
CA MET A 97 -25.54 5.88 3.94
C MET A 97 -25.15 7.31 4.36
N PRO A 98 -24.77 8.17 3.40
CA PRO A 98 -24.47 9.56 3.67
C PRO A 98 -25.74 10.33 4.01
N ASN A 99 -25.58 11.44 4.73
CA ASN A 99 -26.71 12.23 5.23
C ASN A 99 -27.60 12.78 4.11
N TRP A 100 -27.03 13.09 2.93
CA TRP A 100 -27.81 13.56 1.78
C TRP A 100 -28.77 12.47 1.27
N LEU A 101 -28.31 11.22 1.20
CA LEU A 101 -29.10 10.09 0.73
C LEU A 101 -30.23 9.76 1.71
N ILE A 102 -29.94 9.79 3.01
CA ILE A 102 -30.92 9.60 4.08
C ILE A 102 -32.02 10.67 4.00
N LYS A 103 -31.66 11.95 3.86
CA LYS A 103 -32.61 13.05 3.76
C LYS A 103 -33.47 12.93 2.49
N LYS A 104 -32.86 12.55 1.37
CA LYS A 104 -33.58 12.39 0.09
C LYS A 104 -34.55 11.21 0.13
N MET A 105 -34.17 10.09 0.73
CA MET A 105 -35.07 8.96 0.98
C MET A 105 -36.28 9.39 1.82
N ALA A 106 -36.05 10.04 2.96
CA ALA A 106 -37.12 10.49 3.84
C ALA A 106 -38.07 11.50 3.14
N ALA A 107 -37.53 12.41 2.33
CA ALA A 107 -38.31 13.36 1.55
C ALA A 107 -39.20 12.70 0.48
N ASN A 108 -38.82 11.52 -0.01
CA ASN A 108 -39.60 10.73 -0.98
C ASN A 108 -40.45 9.64 -0.30
N GLY A 109 -40.58 9.66 1.03
CA GLY A 109 -41.40 8.68 1.77
C GLY A 109 -40.76 7.31 1.99
N PHE A 110 -39.44 7.17 1.74
CA PHE A 110 -38.71 5.93 1.96
C PHE A 110 -38.03 5.90 3.34
N ASP A 111 -38.10 4.76 4.03
CA ASP A 111 -37.41 4.54 5.30
C ASP A 111 -35.95 4.11 5.08
N PRO A 112 -34.95 4.90 5.54
CA PRO A 112 -33.53 4.57 5.40
C PRO A 112 -33.10 3.33 6.20
N THR A 113 -33.85 2.94 7.23
CA THR A 113 -33.55 1.77 8.08
C THR A 113 -34.09 0.46 7.49
N ASN A 114 -35.11 0.53 6.64
CA ASN A 114 -35.65 -0.62 5.92
C ASN A 114 -34.80 -0.98 4.68
N ALA A 115 -34.40 -2.25 4.58
CA ALA A 115 -33.54 -2.74 3.49
C ALA A 115 -34.21 -2.69 2.11
N GLU A 116 -35.50 -2.95 2.05
CA GLU A 116 -36.28 -2.97 0.82
C GLU A 116 -36.47 -1.56 0.27
N HIS A 117 -36.84 -0.61 1.14
CA HIS A 117 -36.97 0.80 0.78
C HIS A 117 -35.62 1.38 0.31
N ARG A 118 -34.49 0.96 0.89
CA ARG A 118 -33.15 1.34 0.40
C ARG A 118 -32.85 0.81 -1.00
N ALA A 119 -33.27 -0.40 -1.32
CA ALA A 119 -33.03 -1.00 -2.64
C ALA A 119 -33.90 -0.30 -3.69
N GLN A 120 -35.19 -0.14 -3.42
CA GLN A 120 -36.15 0.53 -4.30
C GLN A 120 -35.75 1.98 -4.59
N PHE A 121 -35.35 2.74 -3.56
CA PHE A 121 -34.95 4.14 -3.75
C PHE A 121 -33.70 4.26 -4.65
N LYS A 122 -32.71 3.39 -4.49
CA LYS A 122 -31.49 3.41 -5.31
C LYS A 122 -31.76 3.07 -6.77
N ASP A 123 -32.74 2.21 -7.04
CA ASP A 123 -33.14 1.82 -8.39
C ASP A 123 -33.96 2.91 -9.09
N GLN A 124 -34.86 3.56 -8.35
CA GLN A 124 -35.80 4.54 -8.91
C GLN A 124 -35.26 5.97 -8.97
N HIS A 125 -34.38 6.36 -8.04
CA HIS A 125 -34.01 7.76 -7.83
C HIS A 125 -32.51 8.06 -7.99
N LEU A 126 -31.66 7.06 -8.25
CA LEU A 126 -30.22 7.26 -8.45
C LEU A 126 -29.76 6.66 -9.77
N VAL A 127 -28.73 7.27 -10.36
CA VAL A 127 -28.11 6.78 -11.60
C VAL A 127 -26.87 5.99 -11.27
N GLN A 128 -26.80 4.75 -11.75
CA GLN A 128 -25.61 3.94 -11.69
C GLN A 128 -24.58 4.47 -12.69
N ARG A 129 -23.45 4.98 -12.20
CA ARG A 129 -22.32 5.37 -13.06
C ARG A 129 -21.44 4.14 -13.29
N ALA A 130 -21.39 3.67 -14.54
CA ALA A 130 -20.47 2.60 -14.93
C ALA A 130 -19.03 3.00 -14.56
N ALA A 131 -18.30 2.07 -13.94
CA ALA A 131 -16.92 2.25 -13.51
C ALA A 131 -15.94 2.37 -14.69
#